data_AF-A0AAV1S4F9-F1
#
_entry.id   AF-A0AAV1S4F9-F1
#
_cell.length_a   1.000
_cell.length_b   1.000
_cell.length_c   1.000
_cell.angle_alpha   90.00
_cell.angle_beta   90.00
_cell.angle_gamma   90.00
#
_symmetry.space_group_name_H-M   'P 1'
#
loop_
_entity.id
_entity.type
_entity.pdbx_description
1 polymer ?
#
loop_
_entity_poly.entity_id
_entity_poly.type
_entity_poly.pdbx_seq_one_letter_code
_entity_poly.pdbx_strand_id
1 'polypeptide(L)'
;MYVDFIVFILCAASKVDPMHLEYFTFAGRVIALALMHKVQVGIVFDRAFFLQLAGMHISLEDIRDADPGLYSSCTQILQMDPEFIDSDGLGLTFVREVEELGSRKVVELCHGGKGIVVNSKNRDEYVNRLIQHRFVTSISDPVSRFARGFADILSTSGQQKLFFRSLELEDLDWMLYGSESSICVEDWKAHTEYNSYNETDPQISWFWQVFFVFFSYLKFKFSFF
;
A
#
# COMPACT_ATOMS: atom_id res chain seq x y z
N MET A 1 1.53 21.97 -1.28
CA MET A 1 0.92 22.00 0.07
C MET A 1 1.08 20.59 0.59
N TYR A 2 2.05 20.34 1.47
CA TYR A 2 2.24 19.01 2.04
C TYR A 2 1.10 18.79 3.03
N VAL A 3 0.13 17.96 2.64
CA VAL A 3 -0.91 17.52 3.55
C VAL A 3 -0.30 16.33 4.30
N ASP A 4 -0.14 16.45 5.61
CA ASP A 4 0.33 15.37 6.47
C ASP A 4 -0.76 14.29 6.51
N PHE A 5 -0.71 13.35 5.57
CA PHE A 5 -1.57 12.18 5.58
C PHE A 5 -1.20 11.31 6.78
N ILE A 6 -2.21 10.90 7.55
CA ILE A 6 -2.01 9.80 8.50
C ILE A 6 -2.01 8.50 7.70
N VAL A 7 -0.81 8.08 7.30
CA VAL A 7 -0.60 6.81 6.61
C VAL A 7 -0.65 5.67 7.63
N PHE A 8 -1.56 4.73 7.43
CA PHE A 8 -1.66 3.54 8.26
C PHE A 8 -0.55 2.54 7.88
N ILE A 9 0.54 2.55 8.64
CA ILE A 9 1.70 1.66 8.47
C ILE A 9 1.81 0.71 9.67
N LEU A 10 2.15 -0.55 9.41
CA LEU A 10 2.43 -1.52 10.46
C LEU A 10 3.80 -1.25 11.10
N CYS A 11 3.79 -0.84 12.37
CA CYS A 11 5.02 -0.58 13.11
C CYS A 11 5.57 -1.84 13.78
N ALA A 12 6.80 -2.22 13.45
CA ALA A 12 7.49 -3.36 14.06
C ALA A 12 7.74 -3.18 15.57
N ALA A 13 7.86 -1.93 16.05
CA ALA A 13 8.02 -1.62 17.46
C ALA A 13 6.74 -1.82 18.29
N SER A 14 5.59 -2.09 17.64
CA SER A 14 4.34 -2.41 18.34
C SER A 14 4.49 -3.60 19.29
N LYS A 15 5.40 -4.54 19.01
CA LYS A 15 5.69 -5.71 19.86
C LYS A 15 6.12 -5.38 21.30
N VAL A 16 6.47 -4.13 21.61
CA VAL A 16 6.77 -3.68 22.97
C VAL A 16 5.52 -3.77 23.87
N ASP A 17 4.33 -3.54 23.32
CA ASP A 17 3.07 -3.70 24.05
C ASP A 17 2.56 -5.15 23.90
N PRO A 18 2.36 -5.89 25.01
CA PRO A 18 1.77 -7.23 24.98
C PRO A 18 0.41 -7.31 24.26
N MET A 19 -0.37 -6.22 24.27
CA MET A 19 -1.70 -6.14 23.66
C MET A 19 -1.69 -5.62 22.21
N HIS A 20 -0.52 -5.40 21.60
CA HIS A 20 -0.44 -4.81 20.26
C HIS A 20 -1.28 -5.52 19.17
N LEU A 21 -1.38 -6.85 19.25
CA LEU A 21 -2.22 -7.63 18.33
C LEU A 21 -3.72 -7.33 18.49
N GLU A 22 -4.17 -6.96 19.70
CA GLU A 22 -5.56 -6.58 19.96
C GLU A 22 -5.88 -5.20 19.38
N TYR A 23 -4.92 -4.26 19.39
CA TYR A 23 -5.09 -2.98 18.71
C TYR A 23 -5.31 -3.13 17.21
N PHE A 24 -4.63 -4.08 16.56
CA PHE A 24 -4.89 -4.37 15.14
C PHE A 24 -6.30 -4.92 14.91
N THR A 25 -6.78 -5.82 15.78
CA THR A 25 -8.19 -6.29 15.70
C THR A 25 -9.17 -5.15 15.93
N PHE A 26 -8.92 -4.27 16.89
CA PHE A 26 -9.75 -3.09 17.12
C PHE A 26 -9.75 -2.14 15.92
N ALA A 27 -8.57 -1.83 15.36
CA ALA A 27 -8.43 -1.00 14.17
C ALA A 27 -9.23 -1.59 12.99
N GLY A 28 -9.13 -2.89 12.75
CA GLY A 28 -9.91 -3.57 11.71
C GLY A 28 -11.42 -3.35 11.88
N ARG A 29 -11.94 -3.45 13.12
CA ARG A 29 -13.36 -3.18 13.42
C ARG A 29 -13.74 -1.72 13.16
N VAL A 30 -12.91 -0.78 13.59
CA VAL A 30 -13.14 0.66 13.39
C VAL A 30 -13.22 0.99 11.90
N ILE A 31 -12.28 0.49 11.08
CA ILE A 31 -12.28 0.71 9.63
C ILE A 31 -13.52 0.08 8.97
N ALA A 32 -13.88 -1.14 9.34
CA ALA A 32 -15.09 -1.77 8.80
C ALA A 32 -16.37 -0.99 9.16
N LEU A 33 -16.49 -0.50 10.41
CA LEU A 33 -17.61 0.34 10.84
C LEU A 33 -17.64 1.67 10.08
N ALA A 34 -16.49 2.30 9.88
CA ALA A 34 -16.37 3.54 9.12
C ALA A 34 -16.87 3.36 7.69
N LEU A 35 -16.43 2.29 7.00
CA LEU A 35 -16.90 1.97 5.65
C LEU A 35 -18.40 1.65 5.62
N MET A 36 -18.89 0.85 6.57
CA MET A 36 -20.30 0.44 6.64
C MET A 36 -21.25 1.64 6.84
N HIS A 37 -20.84 2.61 7.66
CA HIS A 37 -21.61 3.82 7.93
C HIS A 37 -21.24 5.00 7.01
N LYS A 38 -20.32 4.82 6.06
CA LYS A 38 -19.80 5.86 5.16
C LYS A 38 -19.25 7.07 5.92
N VAL A 39 -18.57 6.81 7.04
CA VAL A 39 -17.89 7.81 7.86
C VAL A 39 -16.45 7.91 7.43
N GLN A 40 -16.00 9.12 7.11
CA GLN A 40 -14.60 9.42 6.80
C GLN A 40 -13.84 9.56 8.11
N VAL A 41 -12.71 8.84 8.21
CA VAL A 41 -11.84 8.80 9.39
C VAL A 41 -10.50 9.51 9.16
N GLY A 42 -10.26 10.04 7.95
CA GLY A 42 -9.10 10.87 7.65
C GLY A 42 -7.77 10.10 7.61
N ILE A 43 -7.80 8.84 7.17
CA ILE A 43 -6.60 8.02 7.01
C ILE A 43 -6.50 7.46 5.60
N VAL A 44 -5.28 7.15 5.19
CA VAL A 44 -4.96 6.41 3.96
C VAL A 44 -4.13 5.17 4.30
N PHE A 45 -4.18 4.16 3.45
CA PHE A 45 -3.47 2.90 3.65
C PHE A 45 -2.13 2.92 2.94
N ASP A 46 -1.13 2.33 3.58
CA ASP A 46 0.09 1.98 2.86
C ASP A 46 -0.19 0.91 1.78
N ARG A 47 0.48 1.03 0.63
CA ARG A 47 0.29 0.16 -0.53
C ARG A 47 0.67 -1.29 -0.22
N ALA A 48 1.78 -1.52 0.49
CA ALA A 48 2.18 -2.87 0.87
C ALA A 48 1.16 -3.50 1.84
N PHE A 49 0.63 -2.73 2.79
CA PHE A 49 -0.42 -3.19 3.71
C PHE A 49 -1.74 -3.52 2.99
N PHE A 50 -2.18 -2.68 2.05
CA PHE A 50 -3.37 -2.96 1.23
C PHE A 50 -3.22 -4.25 0.40
N LEU A 51 -2.08 -4.43 -0.27
CA LEU A 51 -1.81 -5.64 -1.05
C LEU A 51 -1.79 -6.90 -0.17
N GLN A 52 -1.33 -6.80 1.08
CA GLN A 52 -1.41 -7.90 2.05
C GLN A 52 -2.87 -8.28 2.37
N LEU A 53 -3.74 -7.29 2.60
CA LEU A 53 -5.16 -7.54 2.86
C LEU A 53 -5.88 -8.15 1.65
N ALA A 54 -5.49 -7.73 0.44
CA ALA A 54 -5.95 -8.34 -0.81
C ALA A 54 -5.32 -9.72 -1.09
N GLY A 55 -4.26 -10.11 -0.36
CA GLY A 55 -3.50 -11.32 -0.63
C GLY A 55 -2.90 -11.32 -2.05
N MET A 56 -2.33 -10.18 -2.43
CA MET A 56 -1.62 -9.95 -3.68
C MET A 56 -0.10 -9.95 -3.46
N HIS A 57 0.66 -10.15 -4.54
CA HIS A 57 2.12 -10.13 -4.49
C HIS A 57 2.62 -8.69 -4.29
N ILE A 58 3.70 -8.53 -3.51
CA ILE A 58 4.37 -7.25 -3.25
C ILE A 58 5.69 -7.24 -4.02
N SER A 59 5.83 -6.29 -4.93
CA SER A 59 7.03 -6.00 -5.71
C SER A 59 7.90 -4.92 -5.06
N LEU A 60 9.10 -4.71 -5.60
CA LEU A 60 10.01 -3.65 -5.14
C LEU A 60 9.39 -2.25 -5.25
N GLU A 61 8.65 -1.97 -6.32
CA GLU A 61 8.01 -0.66 -6.51
C GLU A 61 6.90 -0.39 -5.48
N ASP A 62 6.27 -1.46 -4.97
CA ASP A 62 5.18 -1.33 -4.00
C ASP A 62 5.66 -0.91 -2.61
N ILE A 63 6.97 -1.04 -2.34
CA ILE A 63 7.57 -0.71 -1.03
C ILE A 63 8.31 0.62 -1.04
N ARG A 64 8.35 1.32 -2.18
CA ARG A 64 9.14 2.56 -2.37
C ARG A 64 8.81 3.62 -1.33
N ASP A 65 7.51 3.84 -1.09
CA ASP A 65 7.05 4.86 -0.16
C ASP A 65 6.98 4.33 1.29
N ALA A 66 6.79 3.02 1.45
CA ALA A 66 6.71 2.34 2.75
C ALA A 66 8.05 2.25 3.48
N ASP A 67 9.13 1.96 2.76
CA ASP A 67 10.50 1.86 3.28
C ASP A 67 11.50 2.33 2.21
N PRO A 68 11.66 3.66 2.03
CA PRO A 68 12.55 4.24 1.01
C PRO A 68 14.00 3.80 1.15
N GLY A 69 14.42 3.52 2.39
CA GLY A 69 15.76 3.01 2.69
C GLY A 69 15.96 1.62 2.12
N LEU A 70 15.06 0.67 2.42
CA LEU A 70 15.12 -0.67 1.88
C LEU A 70 14.95 -0.68 0.34
N TYR A 71 14.07 0.16 -0.20
CA TYR A 71 13.91 0.32 -1.65
C TYR A 71 15.23 0.73 -2.32
N SER A 72 15.90 1.76 -1.77
CA SER A 72 17.18 2.24 -2.28
C SER A 72 18.27 1.15 -2.21
N SER A 73 18.40 0.46 -1.07
CA SER A 73 19.37 -0.63 -0.93
C SER A 73 19.11 -1.79 -1.89
N CYS A 74 17.85 -2.19 -2.08
CA CYS A 74 17.51 -3.25 -3.04
C CYS A 74 17.81 -2.83 -4.48
N THR A 75 17.48 -1.58 -4.84
CA THR A 75 17.78 -1.03 -6.17
C THR A 75 19.27 -1.01 -6.44
N GLN A 76 20.09 -0.61 -5.45
CA GLN A 76 21.55 -0.63 -5.55
C GLN A 76 22.09 -2.05 -5.79
N ILE A 77 21.57 -3.06 -5.08
CA ILE A 77 21.99 -4.46 -5.27
C ILE A 77 21.64 -4.95 -6.69
N LEU A 78 20.44 -4.62 -7.18
CA LEU A 78 19.99 -5.01 -8.53
C LEU A 78 20.78 -4.32 -9.64
N GLN A 79 21.26 -3.10 -9.42
CA GLN A 79 21.99 -2.31 -10.42
C GLN A 79 23.52 -2.43 -10.29
N MET A 80 23.99 -3.12 -9.25
CA MET A 80 25.42 -3.27 -8.97
C MET A 80 26.15 -3.96 -10.12
N ASP A 81 27.42 -3.59 -10.30
CA ASP A 81 28.28 -4.25 -11.25
C ASP A 81 28.40 -5.76 -10.96
N PRO A 82 28.20 -6.64 -11.96
CA PRO A 82 28.27 -8.09 -11.79
C PRO A 82 29.62 -8.59 -11.27
N GLU A 83 30.73 -8.00 -11.72
CA GLU A 83 32.07 -8.44 -11.34
C GLU A 83 32.35 -8.10 -9.87
N PHE A 84 31.90 -6.92 -9.43
CA PHE A 84 31.99 -6.52 -8.03
C PHE A 84 31.14 -7.40 -7.10
N ILE A 85 29.88 -7.68 -7.44
CA ILE A 85 29.02 -8.52 -6.58
C ILE A 85 29.50 -9.98 -6.57
N ASP A 86 30.00 -10.50 -7.69
CA ASP A 86 30.54 -11.87 -7.78
C ASP A 86 31.87 -12.03 -7.03
N SER A 87 32.59 -10.93 -6.78
CA SER A 87 33.80 -10.91 -5.95
C SER A 87 33.52 -11.01 -4.44
N ASP A 88 32.25 -11.15 -4.04
CA ASP A 88 31.79 -11.10 -2.65
C ASP A 88 32.18 -9.78 -1.93
N GLY A 89 32.30 -8.69 -2.68
CA GLY A 89 32.74 -7.38 -2.15
C GLY A 89 31.81 -6.77 -1.10
N LEU A 90 30.57 -7.26 -0.99
CA LEU A 90 29.59 -6.82 0.01
C LEU A 90 29.42 -7.80 1.19
N GLY A 91 29.93 -9.04 1.10
CA GLY A 91 29.72 -10.06 2.13
C GLY A 91 28.24 -10.40 2.38
N LEU A 92 27.38 -10.26 1.36
CA LEU A 92 25.95 -10.54 1.49
C LEU A 92 25.66 -12.03 1.38
N THR A 93 24.84 -12.53 2.30
CA THR A 93 24.26 -13.87 2.23
C THR A 93 22.74 -13.79 2.32
N PHE A 94 22.02 -14.88 2.10
CA PHE A 94 20.55 -14.93 2.17
C PHE A 94 20.03 -14.87 3.62
N VAL A 95 20.40 -13.81 4.33
CA VAL A 95 20.03 -13.52 5.70
C VAL A 95 19.64 -12.06 5.84
N ARG A 96 18.92 -11.76 6.92
CA ARG A 96 18.56 -10.39 7.30
C ARG A 96 18.79 -10.19 8.78
N GLU A 97 19.33 -9.03 9.15
CA GLU A 97 19.34 -8.57 10.53
C GLU A 97 17.98 -7.95 10.88
N VAL A 98 17.40 -8.43 11.98
CA VAL A 98 16.15 -7.93 12.56
C VAL A 98 16.46 -7.45 13.96
N GLU A 99 16.17 -6.18 14.21
CA GLU A 99 16.21 -5.61 15.55
C GLU A 99 14.84 -5.77 16.20
N GLU A 100 14.79 -6.45 17.34
CA GLU A 100 13.58 -6.74 18.09
C GLU A 100 13.85 -6.52 19.57
N LEU A 101 13.13 -5.57 20.19
CA LEU A 101 13.26 -5.21 21.61
C LEU A 101 14.71 -4.89 22.03
N GLY A 102 15.46 -4.21 21.15
CA GLY A 102 16.87 -3.85 21.39
C GLY A 102 17.88 -4.99 21.19
N SER A 103 17.42 -6.17 20.74
CA SER A 103 18.29 -7.30 20.39
C SER A 103 18.34 -7.46 18.87
N ARG A 104 19.56 -7.56 18.31
CA ARG A 104 19.75 -7.89 16.89
C ARG A 104 19.80 -9.40 16.71
N LYS A 105 18.96 -9.92 15.81
CA LYS A 105 18.89 -11.33 15.44
C LYS A 105 19.12 -11.47 13.94
N VAL A 106 19.84 -12.50 13.54
CA VAL A 106 20.03 -12.87 12.14
C VAL A 106 19.00 -13.93 11.77
N VAL A 107 18.15 -13.63 10.79
CA VAL A 107 17.12 -14.54 10.28
C VAL A 107 17.50 -14.97 8.87
N GLU A 108 17.41 -16.27 8.59
CA GLU A 108 17.65 -16.80 7.24
C GLU A 108 16.43 -16.54 6.34
N LEU A 109 16.67 -16.01 5.15
CA LEU A 109 15.63 -15.68 4.17
C LEU A 109 15.14 -16.92 3.39
N CYS A 110 15.95 -17.97 3.37
CA CYS A 110 15.65 -19.27 2.81
C CYS A 110 16.41 -20.35 3.60
N HIS A 111 16.08 -21.62 3.38
CA HIS A 111 16.72 -22.73 4.08
C HIS A 111 18.23 -22.77 3.77
N GLY A 112 19.07 -22.67 4.81
CA GLY A 112 20.53 -22.66 4.64
C GLY A 112 21.07 -21.34 4.10
N GLY A 113 20.28 -20.26 4.17
CA GLY A 113 20.59 -18.97 3.55
C GLY A 113 21.91 -18.34 4.01
N LYS A 114 22.38 -18.66 5.22
CA LYS A 114 23.71 -18.25 5.73
C LYS A 114 24.87 -18.71 4.86
N GLY A 115 24.72 -19.85 4.18
CA GLY A 115 25.77 -20.41 3.31
C GLY A 115 25.66 -19.97 1.85
N ILE A 116 24.62 -19.20 1.49
CA ILE A 116 24.36 -18.80 0.11
C ILE A 116 24.82 -17.36 -0.05
N VAL A 117 25.96 -17.17 -0.72
CA VAL A 117 26.49 -15.84 -1.07
C VAL A 117 25.64 -15.23 -2.19
N VAL A 118 25.34 -13.94 -2.05
CA VAL A 118 24.63 -13.18 -3.07
C VAL A 118 25.60 -12.83 -4.20
N ASN A 119 25.18 -13.09 -5.43
CA ASN A 119 25.94 -12.90 -6.65
C ASN A 119 25.04 -12.39 -7.77
N SER A 120 25.61 -12.09 -8.93
CA SER A 120 24.93 -11.53 -10.10
C SER A 120 23.76 -12.39 -10.60
N LYS A 121 23.82 -13.72 -10.39
CA LYS A 121 22.80 -14.67 -10.86
C LYS A 121 21.63 -14.84 -9.90
N ASN A 122 21.81 -14.57 -8.60
CA ASN A 122 20.80 -14.82 -7.57
C ASN A 122 20.32 -13.53 -6.85
N ARG A 123 20.87 -12.37 -7.18
CA ARG A 123 20.51 -11.08 -6.55
C ARG A 123 19.03 -10.73 -6.65
N ASP A 124 18.37 -11.07 -7.76
CA ASP A 124 16.93 -10.88 -7.92
C ASP A 124 16.13 -11.73 -6.93
N GLU A 125 16.53 -12.98 -6.72
CA GLU A 125 15.91 -13.83 -5.70
C GLU A 125 16.16 -13.28 -4.30
N TYR A 126 17.40 -12.85 -4.01
CA TYR A 126 17.74 -12.25 -2.71
C TYR A 126 16.83 -11.05 -2.37
N VAL A 127 16.68 -10.12 -3.32
CA VAL A 127 15.81 -8.94 -3.15
C VAL A 127 14.35 -9.36 -2.96
N ASN A 128 13.84 -10.28 -3.77
CA ASN A 128 12.49 -10.80 -3.60
C ASN A 128 12.28 -11.43 -2.21
N ARG A 129 13.25 -12.20 -1.71
CA ARG A 129 13.16 -12.81 -0.37
C ARG A 129 13.22 -11.76 0.75
N LEU A 130 14.02 -10.70 0.60
CA LEU A 130 14.06 -9.59 1.55
C LEU A 130 12.69 -8.90 1.67
N ILE A 131 12.06 -8.60 0.53
CA ILE A 131 10.74 -7.97 0.45
C ILE A 131 9.69 -8.89 1.08
N GLN A 132 9.66 -10.16 0.66
CA GLN A 132 8.73 -11.16 1.19
C GLN A 132 8.87 -11.30 2.71
N HIS A 133 10.08 -11.40 3.23
CA HIS A 133 10.28 -11.49 4.67
C HIS A 133 9.77 -10.24 5.42
N ARG A 134 10.08 -9.03 4.91
CA ARG A 134 9.75 -7.76 5.57
C ARG A 134 8.26 -7.41 5.54
N PHE A 135 7.64 -7.53 4.37
CA PHE A 135 6.28 -7.03 4.10
C PHE A 135 5.24 -8.14 3.98
N VAL A 136 5.62 -9.40 4.17
CA VAL A 136 4.66 -10.52 4.18
C VAL A 136 4.83 -11.31 5.47
N THR A 137 5.98 -11.98 5.65
CA THR A 137 6.19 -12.88 6.79
C THR A 137 6.19 -12.13 8.13
N SER A 138 6.96 -11.05 8.24
CA SER A 138 7.15 -10.32 9.52
C SER A 138 5.89 -9.62 10.03
N ILE A 139 4.93 -9.35 9.14
CA ILE A 139 3.71 -8.62 9.45
C ILE A 139 2.44 -9.46 9.34
N SER A 140 2.58 -10.76 9.06
CA SER A 140 1.45 -11.68 8.86
C SER A 140 0.47 -11.71 10.04
N ASP A 141 0.98 -11.73 11.27
CA ASP A 141 0.15 -11.73 12.49
C ASP A 141 -0.66 -10.42 12.65
N PRO A 142 -0.06 -9.21 12.63
CA PRO A 142 -0.79 -7.95 12.59
C PRO A 142 -1.85 -7.86 11.48
N VAL A 143 -1.49 -8.23 10.25
CA VAL A 143 -2.41 -8.23 9.09
C VAL A 143 -3.59 -9.16 9.35
N SER A 144 -3.32 -10.37 9.85
CA SER A 144 -4.36 -11.36 10.16
C SER A 144 -5.31 -10.86 11.26
N ARG A 145 -4.76 -10.21 12.29
CA ARG A 145 -5.55 -9.62 13.39
C ARG A 145 -6.43 -8.47 12.91
N PHE A 146 -5.91 -7.61 12.05
CA PHE A 146 -6.67 -6.55 11.40
C PHE A 146 -7.78 -7.12 10.53
N ALA A 147 -7.45 -8.04 9.62
CA ALA A 147 -8.40 -8.67 8.71
C ALA A 147 -9.52 -9.40 9.45
N ARG A 148 -9.21 -10.04 10.58
CA ARG A 148 -10.22 -10.64 11.47
C ARG A 148 -11.15 -9.58 12.05
N GLY A 149 -10.62 -8.52 12.65
CA GLY A 149 -11.43 -7.43 13.19
C GLY A 149 -12.33 -6.78 12.14
N PHE A 150 -11.81 -6.63 10.92
CA PHE A 150 -12.58 -6.13 9.77
C PHE A 150 -13.76 -7.05 9.43
N ALA A 151 -13.51 -8.36 9.37
CA ALA A 151 -14.53 -9.37 9.07
C ALA A 151 -15.59 -9.52 10.18
N ASP A 152 -15.24 -9.26 11.45
CA ASP A 152 -16.18 -9.32 12.58
C ASP A 152 -17.39 -8.37 12.37
N ILE A 153 -17.20 -7.23 11.69
CA ILE A 153 -18.23 -6.21 11.50
C ILE A 153 -19.07 -6.49 10.25
N LEU A 154 -18.42 -6.80 9.12
CA LEU A 154 -19.11 -6.96 7.84
C LEU A 154 -19.83 -8.31 7.68
N SER A 155 -19.76 -9.21 8.67
CA SER A 155 -20.30 -10.58 8.62
C SER A 155 -19.80 -11.39 7.41
N THR A 156 -18.65 -11.00 6.85
CA THR A 156 -18.04 -11.54 5.63
C THR A 156 -16.86 -12.44 5.97
N SER A 157 -17.06 -13.40 6.88
CA SER A 157 -16.00 -14.35 7.26
C SER A 157 -15.48 -15.10 6.03
N GLY A 158 -14.24 -14.84 5.63
CA GLY A 158 -13.59 -15.48 4.48
C GLY A 158 -13.70 -14.70 3.15
N GLN A 159 -14.49 -13.63 3.09
CA GLN A 159 -14.65 -12.81 1.87
C GLN A 159 -13.89 -11.48 1.92
N GLN A 160 -13.21 -11.15 3.03
CA GLN A 160 -12.47 -9.91 3.18
C GLN A 160 -11.39 -9.74 2.09
N LYS A 161 -10.72 -10.83 1.68
CA LYS A 161 -9.75 -10.76 0.58
C LYS A 161 -10.40 -10.39 -0.75
N LEU A 162 -11.62 -10.88 -1.00
CA LEU A 162 -12.35 -10.55 -2.23
C LEU A 162 -12.77 -9.08 -2.23
N PHE A 163 -13.16 -8.54 -1.08
CA PHE A 163 -13.45 -7.12 -0.91
C PHE A 163 -12.23 -6.26 -1.30
N PHE A 164 -11.07 -6.50 -0.70
CA PHE A 164 -9.86 -5.73 -1.03
C PHE A 164 -9.38 -5.96 -2.47
N ARG A 165 -9.54 -7.17 -3.04
CA ARG A 165 -9.23 -7.44 -4.46
C ARG A 165 -10.16 -6.75 -5.44
N SER A 166 -11.35 -6.36 -5.01
CA SER A 166 -12.34 -5.69 -5.87
C SER A 166 -12.16 -4.17 -5.93
N LEU A 167 -11.17 -3.64 -5.20
CA LEU A 167 -10.88 -2.22 -5.09
C LEU A 167 -9.46 -1.94 -5.58
N GLU A 168 -9.24 -0.74 -6.10
CA GLU A 168 -7.90 -0.13 -6.16
C GLU A 168 -7.57 0.47 -4.76
N LEU A 169 -6.29 0.71 -4.48
CA LEU A 169 -5.88 1.31 -3.19
C LEU A 169 -6.54 2.68 -3.03
N GLU A 170 -6.52 3.45 -4.11
CA GLU A 170 -7.13 4.75 -4.26
C GLU A 170 -8.61 4.69 -3.86
N ASP A 171 -9.38 3.73 -4.40
CA ASP A 171 -10.81 3.61 -4.05
C ASP A 171 -11.01 3.50 -2.53
N LEU A 172 -10.19 2.71 -1.84
CA LEU A 172 -10.25 2.54 -0.39
C LEU A 172 -9.87 3.84 0.34
N ASP A 173 -8.78 4.49 -0.08
CA ASP A 173 -8.32 5.74 0.49
C ASP A 173 -9.38 6.84 0.36
N TRP A 174 -10.03 6.96 -0.81
CA TRP A 174 -11.13 7.89 -1.03
C TRP A 174 -12.35 7.58 -0.14
N MET A 175 -12.65 6.31 0.11
CA MET A 175 -13.74 5.92 1.02
C MET A 175 -13.46 6.31 2.48
N LEU A 176 -12.20 6.25 2.92
CA LEU A 176 -11.80 6.47 4.32
C LEU A 176 -11.36 7.92 4.61
N TYR A 177 -10.65 8.54 3.70
CA TYR A 177 -10.18 9.92 3.81
C TYR A 177 -11.24 10.91 3.33
N GLY A 178 -11.93 10.58 2.23
CA GLY A 178 -12.83 11.49 1.54
C GLY A 178 -12.18 12.23 0.39
N SER A 179 -12.89 13.20 -0.20
CA SER A 179 -12.29 14.15 -1.14
C SER A 179 -11.85 15.41 -0.40
N GLU A 180 -10.67 15.93 -0.72
CA GLU A 180 -10.12 17.15 -0.11
C GLU A 180 -10.95 18.42 -0.42
N SER A 181 -11.80 18.34 -1.44
CA SER A 181 -12.76 19.37 -1.80
C SER A 181 -13.97 18.71 -2.48
N SER A 182 -15.16 19.27 -2.28
CA SER A 182 -16.22 19.07 -3.25
C SER A 182 -15.74 19.70 -4.56
N ILE A 183 -15.48 18.90 -5.59
CA ILE A 183 -15.17 19.45 -6.90
C ILE A 183 -16.40 20.24 -7.36
N CYS A 184 -16.22 21.56 -7.47
CA CYS A 184 -17.22 22.46 -8.02
C CYS A 184 -17.19 22.29 -9.54
N VAL A 185 -18.20 21.63 -10.10
CA VAL A 185 -18.26 21.38 -11.54
C VAL A 185 -18.28 22.70 -12.31
N GLU A 186 -18.89 23.73 -11.71
CA GLU A 186 -18.94 25.08 -12.22
C GLU A 186 -17.56 25.74 -12.27
N ASP A 187 -16.74 25.54 -11.23
CA ASP A 187 -15.37 26.05 -11.17
C ASP A 187 -14.46 25.35 -12.19
N TRP A 188 -14.60 24.03 -12.32
CA TRP A 188 -13.86 23.27 -13.33
C TRP A 188 -14.23 23.70 -14.75
N LYS A 189 -15.53 23.87 -15.00
CA LYS A 189 -16.03 24.36 -16.29
C LYS A 189 -15.49 25.76 -16.61
N ALA A 190 -15.45 26.65 -15.62
CA ALA A 190 -14.94 28.03 -15.79
C ALA A 190 -13.45 28.09 -16.12
N HIS A 191 -12.66 27.08 -15.74
CA HIS A 191 -11.21 27.03 -15.95
C HIS A 191 -10.78 25.99 -16.98
N THR A 192 -11.70 25.51 -17.84
CA THR A 192 -11.39 24.56 -18.91
C THR A 192 -11.13 25.29 -20.23
N GLU A 193 -9.96 25.04 -20.82
CA GLU A 193 -9.65 25.52 -22.18
C GLU A 193 -10.09 24.51 -23.24
N TYR A 194 -10.76 25.00 -24.28
CA TYR A 194 -11.26 24.18 -25.38
C TYR A 194 -10.39 24.40 -26.63
N ASN A 195 -9.69 23.35 -27.07
CA ASN A 195 -8.94 23.38 -28.33
C ASN A 195 -9.85 22.91 -29.46
N SER A 196 -10.03 23.77 -30.48
CA SER A 196 -10.88 23.50 -31.66
C SER A 196 -12.38 23.34 -31.38
N TYR A 197 -12.83 23.67 -30.17
CA TYR A 197 -14.23 23.69 -29.75
C TYR A 197 -14.54 24.98 -29.00
N ASN A 198 -15.82 25.37 -28.95
CA ASN A 198 -16.33 26.46 -28.12
C ASN A 198 -17.25 25.92 -27.02
N GLU A 199 -17.40 26.67 -25.93
CA GLU A 199 -18.26 26.28 -24.80
C GLU A 199 -19.73 26.05 -25.20
N THR A 200 -20.18 26.73 -26.26
CA THR A 200 -21.54 26.63 -26.80
C THR A 200 -21.75 25.40 -27.68
N ASP A 201 -20.70 24.65 -28.02
CA ASP A 201 -20.81 23.52 -28.93
C ASP A 201 -21.61 22.39 -28.26
N PRO A 202 -22.49 21.70 -29.01
CA PRO A 202 -23.31 20.60 -28.47
C PRO A 202 -22.49 19.53 -27.76
N GLN A 203 -21.30 19.22 -28.27
CA GLN A 203 -20.37 18.24 -27.72
C GLN A 203 -19.87 18.64 -26.33
N ILE A 204 -19.55 19.92 -26.14
CA ILE A 204 -19.10 20.45 -24.84
C ILE A 204 -20.27 20.48 -23.85
N SER A 205 -21.46 20.87 -24.32
CA SER A 205 -22.69 20.83 -23.51
C SER A 205 -23.01 19.40 -23.04
N TRP A 206 -22.95 18.41 -23.94
CA TRP A 206 -23.15 17.01 -23.58
C TRP A 206 -22.09 16.48 -22.63
N PHE A 207 -20.82 16.84 -22.84
CA PHE A 207 -19.74 16.48 -21.92
C PHE A 207 -20.06 16.92 -20.49
N TRP A 208 -20.40 18.20 -20.27
CA TRP A 208 -20.70 18.70 -18.93
C TRP A 208 -22.01 18.16 -18.36
N GLN A 209 -23.02 17.88 -19.19
CA GLN A 209 -24.27 17.24 -18.74
C GLN A 209 -24.02 15.81 -18.25
N VAL A 210 -23.29 15.02 -19.03
CA VAL A 210 -22.89 13.66 -18.66
C VAL A 210 -22.00 13.72 -17.42
N PHE A 211 -21.01 14.61 -17.40
CA PHE A 211 -20.10 14.78 -16.28
C PHE A 211 -20.84 15.14 -14.99
N PHE A 212 -21.78 16.09 -15.02
CA PHE A 212 -22.58 16.48 -13.85
C PHE A 212 -23.43 15.32 -13.31
N VAL A 213 -24.06 14.54 -14.21
CA VAL A 213 -24.85 13.35 -13.84
C VAL A 213 -23.93 12.27 -13.27
N PHE A 214 -22.84 11.94 -13.95
CA PHE A 214 -21.92 10.90 -13.50
C PHE A 214 -21.18 11.29 -12.23
N PHE A 215 -20.76 12.53 -12.06
CA PHE A 215 -20.08 13.02 -10.86
C PHE A 215 -20.99 13.02 -9.63
N SER A 216 -22.29 13.28 -9.83
CA SER A 216 -23.30 13.21 -8.77
C SER A 216 -23.60 11.77 -8.31
N TYR A 217 -23.50 10.78 -9.22
CA TYR A 217 -23.84 9.37 -8.95
C TYR A 217 -22.63 8.46 -8.69
N LEU A 218 -21.48 8.78 -9.29
CA LEU A 218 -20.18 8.15 -9.14
C LEU A 218 -19.16 9.26 -8.89
N LYS A 219 -18.89 9.58 -7.62
CA LYS A 219 -17.79 10.45 -7.18
C LYS A 219 -16.38 9.96 -7.60
N PHE A 220 -16.28 8.91 -8.43
CA PHE A 220 -15.31 7.84 -8.24
C PHE A 220 -14.24 7.66 -9.32
N LYS A 221 -14.26 8.31 -10.50
CA LYS A 221 -13.24 7.94 -11.51
C LYS A 221 -12.87 8.92 -12.62
N PHE A 222 -13.26 10.19 -12.54
CA PHE A 222 -13.02 11.13 -13.65
C PHE A 222 -11.81 12.05 -13.50
N SER A 223 -11.19 12.15 -12.32
CA SER A 223 -10.03 13.03 -12.13
C SER A 223 -8.72 12.49 -12.73
N PHE A 224 -8.74 11.28 -13.29
CA PHE A 224 -7.55 10.57 -13.80
C PHE A 224 -7.57 10.32 -15.31
N PHE A 225 -8.53 10.89 -16.05
CA PHE A 225 -8.59 10.84 -17.52
C PHE A 225 -8.41 12.22 -18.14
#